data_AF-A0A7V9V0L4-F1
#
_entry.id   AF-A0A7V9V0L4-F1
#
_cell.length_a   1.000
_cell.length_b   1.000
_cell.length_c   1.000
_cell.angle_alpha   90.00
_cell.angle_beta   90.00
_cell.angle_gamma   90.00
#
_symmetry.space_group_name_H-M   'P 1'
#
loop_
_entity.id
_entity.type
_entity.pdbx_description
1 polymer ?
#
loop_
_entity_poly.entity_id
_entity_poly.type
_entity_poly.pdbx_seq_one_letter_code
_entity_poly.pdbx_strand_id
1 'polypeptide(L)'
;MPIADDEFQLLLEQVLDLHRIADEVTRETTRIHANVRARLSWDRNPPALPSEQRKVADEAIEILAKPRLSSSQYRQLQRAFFGK
;
A
#
# COMPACT_ATOMS: atom_id res chain seq x y z
N MET A 1 12.17 -1.92 -17.90
CA MET A 1 10.99 -2.70 -18.30
C MET A 1 10.04 -2.74 -17.12
N PRO A 2 8.73 -2.67 -17.36
CA PRO A 2 7.75 -3.04 -16.33
C PRO A 2 8.06 -4.45 -15.82
N ILE A 3 7.76 -4.72 -14.55
CA ILE A 3 7.82 -6.08 -14.01
C ILE A 3 6.90 -7.01 -14.80
N ALA A 4 7.29 -8.27 -14.89
CA ALA A 4 6.53 -9.31 -15.59
C ALA A 4 5.15 -9.50 -14.95
N ASP A 5 4.17 -9.93 -15.75
CA ASP A 5 2.79 -10.07 -15.30
C ASP A 5 2.64 -11.06 -14.13
N ASP A 6 3.41 -12.14 -14.12
CA ASP A 6 3.41 -13.12 -13.03
C ASP A 6 3.93 -12.51 -11.71
N GLU A 7 5.02 -11.73 -11.77
CA GLU A 7 5.56 -11.02 -10.61
C GLU A 7 4.58 -9.94 -10.11
N PHE A 8 3.92 -9.27 -11.06
CA PHE A 8 2.91 -8.28 -10.75
C PHE A 8 1.68 -8.89 -10.05
N GLN A 9 1.22 -10.06 -10.50
CA GLN A 9 0.09 -10.75 -9.89
C GLN A 9 0.36 -11.11 -8.42
N LEU A 10 1.58 -11.57 -8.11
CA LEU A 10 2.01 -11.82 -6.73
C LEU A 10 2.01 -10.55 -5.88
N LEU A 11 2.47 -9.42 -6.42
CA LEU A 11 2.41 -8.14 -5.70
C LEU A 11 0.96 -7.69 -5.47
N LEU A 12 0.06 -7.97 -6.41
CA LEU A 12 -1.35 -7.64 -6.28
C LEU A 12 -2.01 -8.45 -5.16
N GLU A 13 -1.71 -9.74 -5.07
CA GLU A 13 -2.13 -10.60 -3.96
C GLU A 13 -1.59 -10.10 -2.61
N GLN A 14 -0.30 -9.77 -2.54
CA GLN A 14 0.31 -9.20 -1.32
C GLN A 14 -0.36 -7.91 -0.89
N VAL A 15 -0.69 -7.01 -1.82
CA VAL A 15 -1.34 -5.74 -1.51
C VAL A 15 -2.78 -5.96 -1.00
N LEU A 16 -3.51 -6.92 -1.56
CA LEU A 16 -4.83 -7.28 -1.07
C LEU A 16 -4.76 -7.87 0.35
N ASP A 17 -3.77 -8.70 0.63
CA ASP A 17 -3.53 -9.22 1.97
C ASP A 17 -3.20 -8.10 2.97
N LEU A 18 -2.36 -7.15 2.59
CA LEU A 18 -2.05 -5.98 3.42
C LEU A 18 -3.28 -5.12 3.72
N HIS A 19 -4.18 -4.94 2.75
CA HIS A 19 -5.45 -4.26 2.96
C HIS A 19 -6.30 -4.99 4.00
N ARG A 20 -6.44 -6.32 3.89
CA ARG A 20 -7.16 -7.14 4.86
C ARG A 20 -6.55 -7.05 6.26
N ILE A 21 -5.23 -7.15 6.38
CA ILE A 21 -4.52 -7.00 7.67
C ILE A 21 -4.74 -5.60 8.25
N ALA A 22 -4.71 -4.56 7.40
CA ALA A 22 -4.98 -3.20 7.84
C ALA A 22 -6.40 -3.06 8.42
N ASP A 23 -7.40 -3.72 7.83
CA ASP A 23 -8.77 -3.75 8.35
C ASP A 23 -8.85 -4.50 9.68
N GLU A 24 -8.19 -5.66 9.80
CA GLU A 24 -8.16 -6.47 11.03
C GLU A 24 -7.55 -5.71 12.21
N VAL A 25 -6.43 -5.01 11.99
CA VAL A 25 -5.68 -4.31 13.04
C VAL A 25 -6.37 -3.02 13.48
N THR A 26 -7.20 -2.40 12.63
CA THR A 26 -7.69 -1.04 12.90
C THR A 26 -9.20 -0.91 13.01
N ARG A 27 -9.99 -1.85 12.48
CA ARG A 27 -11.44 -1.72 12.19
C ARG A 27 -11.82 -0.49 11.32
N GLU A 28 -10.88 0.43 11.11
CA GLU A 28 -10.95 1.66 10.33
C GLU A 28 -9.60 1.86 9.61
N THR A 29 -9.46 1.25 8.44
CA THR A 29 -8.30 1.34 7.53
C THR A 29 -7.92 2.77 7.15
N THR A 30 -8.84 3.72 7.32
CA THR A 30 -8.71 5.14 6.98
C THR A 30 -7.40 5.76 7.47
N ARG A 31 -6.94 5.43 8.69
CA ARG A 31 -5.72 6.04 9.25
C ARG A 31 -4.44 5.48 8.61
N ILE A 32 -4.41 4.18 8.30
CA ILE A 32 -3.31 3.55 7.56
C ILE A 32 -3.27 4.10 6.14
N HIS A 33 -4.43 4.17 5.47
CA HIS A 33 -4.52 4.73 4.11
C HIS A 33 -4.02 6.18 4.07
N ALA A 34 -4.39 7.01 5.05
CA ALA A 34 -3.91 8.38 5.14
C ALA A 34 -2.39 8.45 5.35
N ASN A 35 -1.82 7.59 6.20
CA ASN A 35 -0.37 7.51 6.40
C ASN A 35 0.37 7.11 5.11
N VAL A 36 -0.08 6.04 4.44
CA VAL A 36 0.54 5.54 3.21
C VAL A 36 0.47 6.59 2.11
N ARG A 37 -0.68 7.25 1.90
CA ARG A 37 -0.83 8.34 0.93
C ARG A 37 0.13 9.49 1.21
N ALA A 38 0.14 9.97 2.45
CA ALA A 38 1.01 11.06 2.88
C ALA A 38 2.48 10.75 2.58
N ARG A 39 2.93 9.52 2.87
CA ARG A 39 4.32 9.11 2.63
C ARG A 39 4.64 8.92 1.15
N LEU A 40 3.73 8.38 0.34
CA LEU A 40 3.89 8.31 -1.11
C LEU A 40 3.94 9.70 -1.77
N SER A 41 3.26 10.69 -1.18
CA SER A 41 3.30 12.09 -1.64
C SER A 41 4.41 12.94 -0.99
N TRP A 42 5.33 12.33 -0.24
CA TRP A 42 6.43 13.03 0.45
C TRP A 42 5.96 14.12 1.44
N ASP A 43 4.79 13.91 2.06
CA ASP A 43 4.27 14.78 3.11
C ASP A 43 5.23 14.76 4.31
N ARG A 44 5.49 15.95 4.86
CA ARG A 44 6.39 16.14 6.00
C ARG A 44 5.77 15.70 7.33
N ASN A 45 4.44 15.56 7.41
CA ASN A 45 3.77 15.20 8.65
C ASN A 45 2.69 14.12 8.47
N PRO A 46 3.09 12.87 8.14
CA PRO A 46 2.13 11.78 8.01
C PRO A 46 1.49 11.44 9.37
N PRO A 47 0.20 11.04 9.40
CA PRO A 47 -0.49 10.65 10.63
C PRO A 47 0.28 9.61 11.44
N ALA A 48 0.46 9.82 12.74
CA ALA A 48 1.10 8.82 13.60
C ALA A 48 0.27 7.54 13.68
N LEU A 49 0.97 6.40 13.53
CA LEU A 49 0.42 5.05 13.64
C LEU A 49 1.07 4.29 14.82
N PRO A 50 0.29 3.47 15.55
CA PRO A 50 0.82 2.43 16.44
C PRO A 50 1.78 1.48 15.72
N SER A 51 2.63 0.79 16.48
CA SER A 51 3.71 -0.06 15.93
C SER A 51 3.20 -1.10 14.93
N GLU A 52 2.11 -1.81 15.24
CA GLU A 52 1.54 -2.85 14.37
C GLU A 52 1.00 -2.27 13.06
N GLN A 53 0.26 -1.15 13.14
CA GLN A 53 -0.27 -0.45 11.95
C GLN A 53 0.84 0.14 11.09
N ARG A 54 1.93 0.58 11.72
CA ARG A 54 3.08 1.15 11.01
C ARG A 54 3.78 0.11 10.14
N LYS A 55 3.92 -1.13 10.62
CA LYS A 55 4.50 -2.22 9.82
C LYS A 55 3.72 -2.45 8.53
N VAL A 56 2.39 -2.54 8.63
CA VAL A 56 1.51 -2.68 7.46
C VAL A 56 1.66 -1.49 6.50
N ALA A 57 1.75 -0.27 7.04
CA ALA A 57 1.97 0.92 6.21
C ALA A 57 3.35 0.92 5.52
N ASP A 58 4.40 0.49 6.21
CA ASP A 58 5.76 0.39 5.66
C ASP A 58 5.81 -0.62 4.50
N GLU A 59 5.24 -1.81 4.69
CA GLU A 59 5.17 -2.86 3.65
C GLU A 59 4.36 -2.41 2.44
N ALA A 60 3.22 -1.74 2.66
CA ALA A 60 2.41 -1.18 1.57
C ALA A 60 3.19 -0.12 0.78
N ILE A 61 3.96 0.73 1.44
CA ILE A 61 4.80 1.74 0.78
C ILE A 61 5.91 1.09 -0.04
N GLU A 62 6.56 0.06 0.49
CA GLU A 62 7.62 -0.65 -0.23
C GLU A 62 7.13 -1.21 -1.57
N ILE A 63 5.92 -1.79 -1.58
CA ILE A 63 5.30 -2.32 -2.80
C ILE A 63 4.86 -1.17 -3.73
N LEU A 64 4.15 -0.18 -3.21
CA LEU A 64 3.56 0.92 -4.01
C LEU A 64 4.62 1.87 -4.57
N ALA A 65 5.76 2.03 -3.90
CA ALA A 65 6.85 2.91 -4.34
C ALA A 65 7.83 2.21 -5.32
N LYS A 66 7.55 0.97 -5.75
CA LYS A 66 8.46 0.25 -6.65
C LYS A 66 8.68 1.02 -7.97
N PRO A 67 9.94 1.36 -8.33
CA PRO A 67 10.25 2.19 -9.50
C PRO A 67 10.05 1.48 -10.85
N ARG A 68 9.77 0.16 -10.84
CA ARG A 68 9.59 -0.66 -12.04
C ARG A 68 8.12 -0.86 -12.43
N LEU A 69 7.17 -0.27 -11.72
CA LEU A 69 5.76 -0.37 -12.07
C LEU A 69 5.44 0.52 -13.28
N SER A 70 4.70 -0.03 -14.25
CA SER A 70 4.03 0.81 -15.24
C SER A 70 2.93 1.65 -14.59
N SER A 71 2.50 2.72 -15.25
CA SER A 71 1.39 3.54 -14.75
C SER A 71 0.08 2.75 -14.57
N SER A 72 -0.13 1.70 -15.37
CA SER A 72 -1.31 0.83 -15.23
C SER A 72 -1.20 -0.06 -13.98
N GLN A 73 -0.06 -0.73 -13.80
CA GLN A 73 0.23 -1.59 -12.65
C GLN A 73 0.17 -0.79 -11.34
N TYR A 74 0.73 0.42 -11.33
CA TYR A 74 0.65 1.31 -10.17
C TYR A 74 -0.79 1.65 -9.79
N ARG A 75 -1.63 2.04 -10.77
CA ARG A 75 -3.05 2.32 -10.53
C ARG A 75 -3.82 1.11 -10.02
N GLN A 76 -3.50 -0.09 -10.52
CA GLN A 76 -4.13 -1.33 -10.04
C GLN A 76 -3.75 -1.63 -8.59
N LEU A 77 -2.48 -1.53 -8.21
CA LEU A 77 -2.05 -1.73 -6.81
C LEU A 77 -2.65 -0.67 -5.88
N GLN A 78 -2.69 0.60 -6.31
CA GLN A 78 -3.37 1.64 -5.54
C GLN A 78 -4.85 1.33 -5.35
N ARG A 79 -5.55 0.85 -6.38
CA ARG A 79 -6.96 0.48 -6.27
C ARG A 79 -7.16 -0.75 -5.38
N ALA A 80 -6.24 -1.71 -5.40
CA ALA A 80 -6.29 -2.87 -4.53
C ALA A 80 -6.08 -2.49 -3.06
N PHE A 81 -5.13 -1.60 -2.77
CA PHE A 81 -4.85 -1.20 -1.38
C PHE A 81 -5.86 -0.19 -0.82
N PHE A 82 -6.22 0.84 -1.60
CA PHE A 82 -7.10 1.92 -1.15
C PHE A 82 -8.57 1.72 -1.55
N GLY A 83 -8.87 0.61 -2.24
CA GLY A 83 -10.23 0.22 -2.58
C GLY A 83 -11.07 -0.02 -1.32
N LYS A 84 -12.38 0.10 -1.48
CA LYS A 84 -13.37 -0.32 -0.48
C LYS A 84 -13.99 -1.63 -0.91
#